data_AF-A0A552DBF5-F1
#
_entry.id   AF-A0A552DBF5-F1
#
_cell.length_a   1.000
_cell.length_b   1.000
_cell.length_c   1.000
_cell.angle_alpha   90.00
_cell.angle_beta   90.00
_cell.angle_gamma   90.00
#
_symmetry.space_group_name_H-M   'P 1'
#
loop_
_entity.id
_entity.type
_entity.pdbx_description
1 polymer ?
#
loop_
_entity_poly.entity_id
_entity_poly.type
_entity_poly.pdbx_seq_one_letter_code
_entity_poly.pdbx_strand_id
1 'polypeptide(L)' 'MTIAVGRAPERGLFDALDDWLKRDRFVFIGWSGLLLFPCAFMALGGWLTGTTFVTSWYTHG' A
#
# COMPACT_ATOMS: atom_id res chain seq x y z
N MET A 1 -9.60 39.05 27.38
CA MET A 1 -9.42 37.59 27.17
C MET A 1 -8.82 37.43 25.79
N THR A 2 -7.50 37.37 25.70
CA THR A 2 -6.78 37.39 24.42
C THR A 2 -6.32 35.96 24.15
N ILE A 3 -7.01 35.28 23.24
CA ILE A 3 -6.66 33.91 22.84
C ILE A 3 -5.58 34.06 21.78
N ALA A 4 -4.33 33.73 22.12
CA ALA A 4 -3.26 33.62 21.15
C ALA A 4 -3.62 32.47 20.21
N VAL A 5 -4.03 32.79 18.98
CA VAL A 5 -4.15 31.82 17.90
C VAL A 5 -2.74 31.32 17.61
N GLY A 6 -2.39 30.18 18.20
CA GLY A 6 -1.18 29.45 17.86
C GLY A 6 -1.16 29.20 16.36
N ARG A 7 -0.05 29.57 15.72
CA ARG A 7 0.23 29.37 14.29
C ARG A 7 -0.21 27.97 13.88
N ALA A 8 -1.12 27.85 12.91
CA ALA A 8 -1.49 26.55 12.37
C ALA A 8 -0.21 25.82 11.94
N PRO A 9 0.01 24.56 12.36
CA PRO A 9 1.18 23.81 11.91
C PRO A 9 1.17 23.79 10.38
N GLU A 10 2.30 24.17 9.76
CA GLU A 10 2.45 24.10 8.31
C GLU A 10 2.25 22.64 7.89
N ARG A 11 1.19 22.38 7.10
CA ARG A 11 0.91 21.04 6.57
C ARG A 11 2.12 20.56 5.78
N GLY A 12 2.78 19.54 6.29
CA GLY A 12 3.96 18.96 5.65
C GLY A 12 3.57 18.10 4.45
N LEU A 13 4.57 17.79 3.60
CA LEU A 13 4.42 16.79 2.54
C LEU A 13 3.95 15.44 3.11
N PHE A 14 4.40 15.09 4.32
CA PHE A 14 4.00 13.87 5.00
C PHE A 14 2.50 13.85 5.33
N ASP A 15 1.94 14.97 5.81
CA ASP A 15 0.51 15.08 6.12
C ASP A 15 -0.33 15.00 4.84
N ALA A 16 0.15 15.63 3.75
CA ALA A 16 -0.50 15.52 2.44
C ALA A 16 -0.48 14.08 1.90
N LEU A 17 0.61 13.34 2.14
CA LEU A 17 0.73 11.94 1.74
C LEU A 17 -0.16 11.03 2.60
N ASP A 18 -0.24 11.27 3.91
CA ASP A 18 -1.14 10.56 4.83
C ASP A 18 -2.62 10.75 4.44
N ASP A 19 -3.02 12.00 4.20
CA ASP A 19 -4.37 12.38 3.75
C ASP A 19 -4.70 11.70 2.41
N TRP A 20 -3.75 11.65 1.46
CA TRP A 20 -3.95 10.98 0.18
C TRP A 20 -4.08 9.46 0.34
N LEU A 21 -3.27 8.87 1.20
CA LEU A 21 -3.21 7.42 1.37
C LEU A 21 -4.49 6.89 2.04
N LYS A 22 -5.02 7.63 3.01
CA LYS A 22 -6.25 7.33 3.75
C LYS A 22 -7.53 7.84 3.09
N ARG A 23 -7.43 8.50 1.94
CA ARG A 23 -8.60 9.00 1.20
C ARG A 23 -9.59 7.86 0.93
N ASP A 24 -10.87 8.14 1.18
CA ASP A 24 -11.96 7.22 0.85
C ASP A 24 -12.08 7.11 -0.68
N ARG A 25 -11.87 5.90 -1.18
CA ARG A 25 -11.87 5.54 -2.60
C ARG A 25 -12.36 4.09 -2.71
N PHE A 26 -12.77 3.67 -3.90
CA PHE A 26 -13.33 2.33 -4.13
C PHE A 26 -12.46 1.19 -3.55
N VAL A 27 -11.14 1.29 -3.69
CA VAL A 27 -10.18 0.40 -3.01
C VAL A 27 -9.32 1.23 -2.07
N PHE A 28 -9.59 1.14 -0.77
CA PHE A 28 -8.77 1.81 0.26
C PHE A 28 -7.31 1.36 0.18
N ILE A 29 -6.38 2.31 0.34
CA ILE A 29 -4.94 2.02 0.33
C ILE A 29 -4.40 1.97 1.77
N GLY A 30 -4.35 3.11 2.45
CA GLY A 30 -3.73 3.21 3.77
C GLY A 30 -2.23 2.86 3.78
N TRP A 31 -1.57 3.03 4.93
CA TRP A 31 -0.15 2.71 5.07
C TRP A 31 0.14 1.22 4.90
N SER A 32 -0.79 0.37 5.32
CA SER A 32 -0.71 -1.08 5.09
C SER A 32 -0.78 -1.44 3.61
N GLY A 33 -1.55 -0.70 2.80
CA GLY A 33 -1.70 -0.93 1.37
C GLY A 33 -0.38 -0.87 0.61
N LEU A 34 0.55 -0.01 1.03
CA LEU A 34 1.86 0.11 0.38
C LEU A 34 2.65 -1.19 0.38
N LEU A 35 2.50 -2.01 1.43
CA LEU A 35 3.11 -3.33 1.50
C LEU A 35 2.16 -4.41 0.96
N LEU A 36 0.87 -4.31 1.30
CA LEU A 36 -0.12 -5.34 0.97
C LEU A 36 -0.29 -5.52 -0.55
N PHE A 37 -0.49 -4.45 -1.31
CA PHE A 37 -0.74 -4.55 -2.75
C PHE A 37 0.41 -5.19 -3.54
N PRO A 38 1.68 -4.74 -3.41
CA PRO A 38 2.76 -5.37 -4.15
C PRO A 38 2.99 -6.83 -3.71
N CYS A 39 2.94 -7.12 -2.40
CA CYS A 39 3.14 -8.49 -1.92
C CYS A 39 2.02 -9.43 -2.36
N ALA A 40 0.76 -9.03 -2.22
CA ALA A 40 -0.38 -9.84 -2.63
C ALA A 40 -0.39 -10.05 -4.15
N PHE A 41 -0.09 -9.01 -4.92
CA PHE A 41 -0.02 -9.09 -6.38
C PHE A 41 1.08 -10.05 -6.84
N MET A 42 2.28 -9.96 -6.28
CA MET A 42 3.38 -10.87 -6.63
C MET A 42 3.12 -12.31 -6.17
N ALA A 43 2.53 -12.51 -5.00
CA ALA A 43 2.21 -13.86 -4.51
C ALA A 43 1.17 -14.55 -5.42
N LEU A 44 0.07 -13.85 -5.73
CA LEU A 44 -0.95 -14.36 -6.65
C LEU A 44 -0.40 -14.54 -8.07
N GLY A 45 0.32 -13.54 -8.58
CA GLY A 45 0.94 -13.61 -9.91
C GLY A 45 1.95 -14.75 -10.02
N GLY A 46 2.77 -14.95 -8.99
CA GLY A 46 3.72 -16.05 -8.91
C GLY A 46 3.04 -17.42 -8.88
N TRP A 47 1.94 -17.56 -8.14
CA TRP A 47 1.17 -18.80 -8.13
C TRP A 47 0.51 -19.08 -9.48
N LEU A 48 -0.16 -18.09 -10.07
CA LEU A 48 -0.78 -18.23 -11.40
C LEU A 48 0.26 -18.57 -12.48
N THR A 49 1.40 -17.89 -12.45
CA THR A 49 2.51 -18.17 -13.38
C THR A 49 3.09 -19.56 -13.15
N GLY A 50 3.29 -19.93 -11.89
CA GLY A 50 3.83 -21.21 -11.48
C GLY A 50 2.97 -22.38 -11.97
N THR A 51 1.66 -22.32 -11.70
CA THR A 51 0.73 -23.39 -12.11
C THR A 51 0.49 -23.44 -13.62
N THR A 52 0.62 -22.32 -14.32
CA THR A 52 0.38 -22.26 -15.77
C THR A 52 1.60 -22.70 -16.59
N PHE A 53 2.81 -22.31 -16.18
CA PHE A 53 3.99 -22.41 -17.04
C PHE A 53 5.19 -23.14 -16.41
N VAL A 54 5.23 -23.32 -15.09
CA VAL A 54 6.42 -23.83 -14.41
C VAL A 54 6.24 -25.31 -14.05
N THR A 55 7.17 -26.14 -14.50
CA THR A 55 7.24 -27.56 -14.14
C THR A 55 7.99 -27.78 -12.84
N SER A 56 7.69 -28.87 -12.13
CA SER A 56 8.40 -29.32 -10.93
C SER A 56 9.41 -30.45 -11.21
N TRP A 57 9.77 -30.70 -12.48
CA TRP A 57 10.67 -31.81 -12.87
C TRP A 57 11.99 -31.87 -12.10
N TYR A 58 12.63 -30.72 -11.87
CA TYR A 58 13.92 -30.66 -11.18
C TYR A 58 13.82 -30.69 -9.65
N THR A 59 12.62 -30.56 -9.08
CA THR A 59 12.41 -30.53 -7.63
C THR A 59 11.63 -31.74 -7.10
N HIS A 60 10.73 -32.30 -7.91
CA HIS A 60 9.82 -33.38 -7.52
C HIS A 60 9.66 -34.50 -8.57
N GLY A 61 10.33 -34.42 -9.73
CA GLY A 61 10.31 -35.45 -10.79
C GLY A 61 9.09 -35.40 -11.69
#